data_AF-A0A6G3CP91-F1
#
_entry.id   AF-A0A6G3CP91-F1
#
_cell.length_a   1.000
_cell.length_b   1.000
_cell.length_c   1.000
_cell.angle_alpha   90.00
_cell.angle_beta   90.00
_cell.angle_gamma   90.00
#
_symmetry.space_group_name_H-M   'P 1'
#
loop_
_entity.id
_entity.type
_entity.pdbx_description
1 polymer ?
#
loop_
_entity_poly.entity_id
_entity_poly.type
_entity_poly.pdbx_seq_one_letter_code
_entity_poly.pdbx_strand_id
1 'polypeptide(L)' 'MRQTTSTADENAKALEIAEQIAALLGELDSLQPGSVHAGPGRISGPGVEIRRDPNGTWAARTGR' A
#
# COMPACT_ATOMS: atom_id res chain seq x y z
N MET A 1 25.63 -21.01 -1.34
CA MET A 1 24.20 -21.24 -1.05
C MET A 1 23.72 -20.32 0.08
N ARG A 2 23.61 -18.99 -0.16
CA ARG A 2 23.21 -17.98 0.87
C ARG A 2 22.15 -16.98 0.38
N GLN A 3 21.48 -17.23 -0.75
CA GLN A 3 20.52 -16.28 -1.34
C GLN A 3 19.05 -16.57 -0.97
N THR A 4 18.73 -17.74 -0.42
CA THR A 4 17.34 -18.12 -0.13
C THR A 4 16.81 -17.55 1.18
N THR A 5 17.66 -17.35 2.19
CA THR A 5 17.27 -16.73 3.47
C THR A 5 16.94 -15.25 3.30
N SER A 6 17.72 -14.52 2.49
CA SER A 6 17.48 -13.09 2.25
C SER A 6 16.10 -12.82 1.62
N THR A 7 15.70 -13.62 0.63
CA THR A 7 14.39 -13.45 -0.03
C THR A 7 13.22 -13.81 0.89
N ALA A 8 13.37 -14.79 1.77
CA ALA A 8 12.32 -15.15 2.74
C ALA A 8 12.10 -14.03 3.77
N ASP A 9 13.19 -13.46 4.31
CA ASP A 9 13.15 -12.30 5.20
C ASP A 9 12.55 -11.05 4.50
N GLU A 10 12.91 -10.80 3.24
CA GLU A 10 12.33 -9.71 2.45
C GLU A 10 10.82 -9.89 2.23
N ASN A 11 10.38 -11.11 1.94
CA ASN A 11 8.96 -11.42 1.79
C ASN A 11 8.19 -11.27 3.11
N ALA A 12 8.77 -11.71 4.24
CA ALA A 12 8.18 -11.53 5.55
C ALA A 12 8.03 -10.04 5.90
N LYS A 13 9.05 -9.24 5.60
CA LYS A 13 9.01 -7.79 5.79
C LYS A 13 8.00 -7.11 4.87
N ALA A 14 7.90 -7.55 3.62
CA ALA A 14 6.90 -7.03 2.69
C ALA A 14 5.47 -7.35 3.16
N LEU A 15 5.24 -8.54 3.73
CA LEU A 15 3.96 -8.92 4.33
C LEU A 15 3.63 -8.04 5.55
N GLU A 16 4.58 -7.86 6.46
CA GLU A 16 4.40 -7.01 7.65
C GLU A 16 4.05 -5.56 7.27
N ILE A 17 4.69 -5.03 6.23
CA ILE A 17 4.38 -3.69 5.69
C ILE A 17 2.97 -3.66 5.09
N ALA A 18 2.58 -4.71 4.36
CA ALA A 18 1.25 -4.80 3.76
C ALA A 18 0.14 -4.83 4.83
N GLU A 19 0.35 -5.55 5.93
CA GLU A 19 -0.58 -5.60 7.07
C GLU A 19 -0.72 -4.24 7.76
N GLN A 20 0.40 -3.53 7.97
CA GLN A 20 0.38 -2.17 8.54
C GLN A 20 -0.38 -1.18 7.63
N ILE A 21 -0.17 -1.24 6.32
CA ILE A 21 -0.90 -0.41 5.35
C ILE A 21 -2.39 -0.74 5.39
N ALA A 22 -2.76 -2.03 5.46
CA ALA A 22 -4.16 -2.44 5.54
C ALA A 22 -4.86 -1.90 6.80
N ALA A 23 -4.18 -1.94 7.95
CA ALA A 23 -4.68 -1.38 9.20
C ALA A 23 -4.92 0.14 9.08
N LEU A 24 -3.95 0.89 8.55
CA LEU A 24 -4.07 2.33 8.35
C LEU A 24 -5.21 2.71 7.41
N LEU A 25 -5.40 1.94 6.33
CA LEU A 25 -6.52 2.16 5.41
C LEU A 25 -7.87 1.89 6.10
N GLY A 26 -7.95 0.90 6.98
CA GLY A 26 -9.14 0.64 7.79
C GLY A 26 -9.43 1.75 8.81
N GLU A 27 -8.41 2.28 9.47
CA GLU A 27 -8.55 3.43 10.37
C GLU A 27 -9.04 4.67 9.62
N LEU A 28 -8.47 4.97 8.44
CA LEU A 28 -8.92 6.08 7.59
C LEU A 28 -10.38 5.93 7.15
N ASP A 29 -10.81 4.72 6.76
CA ASP A 29 -12.21 4.47 6.40
C ASP A 29 -13.14 4.62 7.61
N SER A 30 -12.72 4.22 8.81
CA SER A 30 -13.52 4.41 10.03
C SER A 30 -13.72 5.88 10.40
N LEU A 31 -12.71 6.72 10.16
CA LEU A 31 -12.75 8.16 10.42
C LEU A 31 -13.62 8.90 9.40
N GLN A 32 -13.59 8.45 8.14
CA GLN A 32 -14.40 9.01 7.06
C GLN A 32 -14.88 7.88 6.14
N PRO A 33 -16.06 7.30 6.40
CA PRO A 33 -16.56 6.15 5.64
C PRO A 33 -16.63 6.44 4.14
N GLY A 34 -16.10 5.52 3.33
CA GLY A 34 -16.07 5.66 1.87
C GLY A 34 -15.04 6.66 1.36
N SER A 35 -14.16 7.16 2.21
CA SER A 35 -13.07 8.04 1.80
C SER A 35 -11.93 7.29 1.15
N VAL A 36 -11.72 6.03 1.54
CA VAL A 36 -10.70 5.14 0.98
C VAL A 36 -11.32 4.25 -0.09
N HIS A 37 -10.74 4.28 -1.28
CA HIS A 37 -11.08 3.37 -2.38
C HIS A 37 -9.83 2.62 -2.81
N ALA A 38 -9.79 1.32 -2.53
CA ALA A 38 -8.72 0.43 -2.97
C ALA A 38 -9.21 -0.46 -4.13
N GLY A 39 -8.48 -0.44 -5.25
CA GLY A 39 -8.74 -1.27 -6.42
C GLY A 39 -7.46 -1.69 -7.14
N PRO A 40 -7.55 -2.48 -8.22
CA PRO A 40 -6.37 -2.95 -8.95
C PRO A 40 -5.53 -1.78 -9.49
N GLY A 41 -4.33 -1.61 -8.93
CA GLY A 41 -3.40 -0.56 -9.35
C GLY A 41 -3.76 0.87 -8.92
N ARG A 42 -4.77 1.06 -8.05
CA ARG A 42 -5.15 2.39 -7.55
C ARG A 42 -5.67 2.31 -6.11
N ILE A 43 -5.15 3.17 -5.24
CA ILE A 43 -5.64 3.40 -3.89
C ILE A 43 -5.82 4.92 -3.76
N SER A 44 -7.03 5.39 -3.46
CA SER A 44 -7.27 6.81 -3.23
C SER A 44 -7.91 7.04 -1.87
N GLY A 45 -7.49 8.08 -1.18
CA GLY A 45 -7.98 8.49 0.15
C GLY A 45 -7.98 10.01 0.30
N PRO A 46 -8.42 10.54 1.44
CA PRO A 46 -8.31 11.96 1.75
C PRO A 46 -6.86 12.45 1.60
N GLY A 47 -6.64 13.42 0.72
CA GLY A 47 -5.32 14.03 0.51
C GLY A 47 -4.27 13.12 -0.12
N VAL A 48 -4.60 11.90 -0.55
CA VAL A 48 -3.63 10.95 -1.13
C VAL A 48 -4.22 10.12 -2.27
N GLU A 49 -3.44 9.96 -3.34
CA GLU A 49 -3.69 8.98 -4.39
C GLU A 49 -2.42 8.19 -4.66
N ILE A 50 -2.49 6.86 -4.55
CA ILE A 50 -1.45 5.92 -4.92
C ILE A 50 -1.90 5.21 -6.19
N ARG A 51 -1.07 5.26 -7.24
CA ARG A 51 -1.35 4.60 -8.51
C ARG A 51 -0.16 3.77 -8.96
N ARG A 52 -0.44 2.66 -9.63
CA ARG A 52 0.57 1.86 -10.31
C ARG A 52 0.72 2.37 -11.74
N ASP A 53 1.91 2.81 -12.11
CA ASP A 53 2.23 3.21 -13.47
C ASP A 53 2.38 1.98 -14.39
N PRO A 54 2.31 2.17 -15.72
CA PRO A 54 2.42 1.07 -16.69
C PRO A 54 3.72 0.25 -16.57
N ASN A 55 4.78 0.84 -16.00
CA ASN A 55 6.06 0.19 -15.75
C ASN A 55 6.05 -0.70 -14.48
N GLY A 56 4.90 -0.79 -13.79
CA GLY A 56 4.73 -1.60 -12.59
C GLY A 56 5.14 -0.91 -11.28
N THR A 57 5.72 0.29 -11.36
CA THR A 57 6.10 1.13 -10.21
C THR A 57 4.88 1.76 -9.55
N TRP A 58 4.89 1.87 -8.22
CA TRP A 58 3.88 2.60 -7.46
C TRP A 58 4.32 4.05 -7.24
N ALA A 59 3.42 5.01 -7.46
CA ALA A 59 3.62 6.41 -7.20
C ALA A 59 2.51 6.95 -6.29
N ALA A 60 2.87 7.74 -5.28
CA ALA A 60 1.93 8.44 -4.41
C ALA A 60 1.92 9.94 -4.76
N ARG A 61 0.73 10.52 -4.86
CA ARG A 61 0.51 11.96 -4.97
C ARG A 61 -0.29 12.43 -3.77
N THR A 62 0.16 13.52 -3.16
CA THR A 62 -0.63 14.21 -2.14
C THR A 62 -1.42 15.34 -2.79
N GLY A 63 -2.73 15.37 -2.54
CA GLY A 63 -3.57 16.51 -2.90
C GLY A 63 -3.23 17.66 -1.96
N ARG A 64 -2.83 18.82 -2.51
CA ARG A 64 -2.58 20.02 -1.72
C ARG A 64 -3.88 20.61 -1.20
#